data_AF-A0A6G1HYM7-F1
#
_entry.id   AF-A0A6G1HYM7-F1
#
_cell.length_a   1.000
_cell.length_b   1.000
_cell.length_c   1.000
_cell.angle_alpha   90.00
_cell.angle_beta   90.00
_cell.angle_gamma   90.00
#
_symmetry.space_group_name_H-M   'P 1'
#
loop_
_entity.id
_entity.type
_entity.pdbx_description
1 polymer ?
#
loop_
_entity_poly.entity_id
_entity_poly.type
_entity_poly.pdbx_seq_one_letter_code
_entity_poly.pdbx_strand_id
1 'polypeptide(L)'
;MRATSTLLALAAAATASATSVLTAAPTADCPTLLLVYARATTEPPGSMDNADSAKFEAAAARVWSKGYGAAGFSLYSNVTKLIPGSAGYPVHYPASWTGCTSEDKGVADYLDQLSKVAAACPNTKFALGGHSQGGVVTVRTIPQIPKNILSRIVAVTMFGSPNCPAEVKDRCRSYCNQGDGICTGEGNGQEKGRCSAAGGKAGSASPKAGGMGPKAPKMGKGAEGGALGRMVDFAPPIVEAMDDAEGWQQAQCSGPEVQEKGHKAVGSEGAHMLYNKDGYYVKAAACFIYNRLQAATAGTAAPAMVE
;
A
#
# COMPACT_ATOMS: atom_id res chain seq x y z
N MET A 1 21.10 -6.77 -97.29
CA MET A 1 19.90 -6.42 -96.50
C MET A 1 19.84 -7.35 -95.28
N ARG A 2 20.09 -6.85 -94.08
CA ARG A 2 19.89 -7.57 -92.81
C ARG A 2 18.87 -6.76 -92.00
N ALA A 3 17.68 -7.32 -91.78
CA ALA A 3 16.63 -6.68 -91.00
C ALA A 3 16.83 -7.02 -89.52
N THR A 4 16.92 -5.97 -88.70
CA THR A 4 17.04 -6.03 -87.24
C THR A 4 15.64 -6.11 -86.61
N SER A 5 15.39 -7.11 -85.77
CA SER A 5 14.19 -7.20 -84.92
C SER A 5 14.42 -6.50 -83.59
N THR A 6 13.52 -5.60 -83.20
CA THR A 6 13.55 -4.89 -81.93
C THR A 6 12.60 -5.59 -80.94
N LEU A 7 13.13 -6.10 -79.83
CA LEU A 7 12.36 -6.66 -78.71
C LEU A 7 11.97 -5.54 -77.73
N LEU A 8 10.68 -5.43 -77.43
CA LEU A 8 10.12 -4.54 -76.42
C LEU A 8 10.09 -5.28 -75.07
N ALA A 9 10.79 -4.77 -74.06
CA ALA A 9 10.75 -5.32 -72.70
C ALA A 9 9.69 -4.58 -71.86
N LEU A 10 8.69 -5.32 -71.36
CA LEU A 10 7.70 -4.83 -70.40
C LEU A 10 8.27 -4.96 -68.97
N ALA A 11 8.45 -3.85 -68.27
CA ALA A 11 8.81 -3.85 -66.86
C ALA A 11 7.54 -3.91 -65.99
N ALA A 12 7.36 -4.98 -65.22
CA ALA A 12 6.30 -5.09 -64.23
C ALA A 12 6.75 -4.45 -62.90
N ALA A 13 6.07 -3.38 -62.48
CA ALA A 13 6.28 -2.77 -61.18
C ALA A 13 5.44 -3.50 -60.11
N ALA A 14 6.11 -4.21 -59.20
CA ALA A 14 5.46 -4.84 -58.05
C ALA A 14 5.34 -3.83 -56.89
N THR A 15 4.12 -3.41 -56.58
CA THR A 15 3.81 -2.63 -55.38
C THR A 15 3.75 -3.55 -54.16
N ALA A 16 4.73 -3.44 -53.26
CA ALA A 16 4.70 -4.13 -51.97
C ALA A 16 3.84 -3.35 -50.96
N SER A 17 2.69 -3.90 -50.59
CA SER A 17 1.85 -3.38 -49.52
C SER A 17 2.44 -3.77 -48.16
N ALA A 18 2.92 -2.80 -47.38
CA ALA A 18 3.37 -3.02 -46.01
C ALA A 18 2.16 -3.11 -45.08
N THR A 19 1.78 -4.32 -44.67
CA THR A 19 0.85 -4.54 -43.55
C THR A 19 1.54 -4.22 -42.24
N SER A 20 1.21 -3.08 -41.63
CA SER A 20 1.61 -2.76 -40.26
C SER A 20 0.87 -3.67 -39.29
N VAL A 21 1.58 -4.68 -38.75
CA VAL A 21 1.11 -5.44 -37.60
C VAL A 21 1.22 -4.52 -36.38
N LEU A 22 0.08 -4.04 -35.87
CA LEU A 22 0.02 -3.37 -34.59
C LEU A 22 0.32 -4.42 -33.51
N THR A 23 1.55 -4.46 -33.01
CA THR A 23 1.86 -5.23 -31.80
C THR A 23 1.15 -4.55 -30.63
N ALA A 24 0.13 -5.23 -30.09
CA ALA A 24 -0.47 -4.81 -28.82
C ALA A 24 0.64 -4.76 -27.76
N ALA A 25 0.73 -3.65 -27.03
CA ALA A 25 1.62 -3.55 -25.89
C ALA A 25 1.29 -4.68 -24.89
N PRO A 26 2.28 -5.24 -24.18
CA PRO A 26 2.02 -6.24 -23.14
C PRO A 26 0.98 -5.67 -22.18
N THR A 27 -0.14 -6.36 -22.03
CA THR A 27 -1.10 -6.06 -20.98
C THR A 27 -0.34 -6.21 -19.67
N ALA A 28 -0.13 -5.11 -18.94
CA ALA A 28 0.31 -5.22 -17.56
C ALA A 28 -0.68 -6.16 -16.86
N ASP A 29 -0.17 -7.20 -16.19
CA ASP A 29 -1.02 -8.11 -15.42
C ASP A 29 -1.63 -7.32 -14.25
N CYS A 30 -2.81 -6.75 -14.50
CA CYS A 30 -3.49 -5.89 -13.56
C CYS A 30 -4.03 -6.71 -12.39
N PRO A 31 -3.70 -6.35 -11.13
CA PRO A 31 -4.19 -7.10 -10.00
C PRO A 31 -5.71 -6.93 -9.86
N THR A 32 -6.39 -8.00 -9.44
CA THR A 32 -7.82 -7.93 -9.09
C THR A 32 -8.05 -6.95 -7.94
N LEU A 33 -7.14 -7.00 -6.97
CA LEU A 33 -7.08 -6.10 -5.82
C LEU A 33 -5.63 -5.67 -5.58
N LEU A 34 -5.39 -4.37 -5.40
CA LEU A 34 -4.13 -3.86 -4.86
C LEU A 34 -4.31 -3.44 -3.40
N LEU A 35 -3.54 -4.06 -2.49
CA LEU A 35 -3.39 -3.59 -1.11
C LEU A 35 -2.30 -2.52 -1.04
N VAL A 36 -2.66 -1.27 -0.79
CA VAL A 36 -1.69 -0.20 -0.50
C VAL A 36 -1.60 -0.05 1.02
N TYR A 37 -0.39 -0.04 1.58
CA TYR A 37 -0.23 -0.10 3.03
C TYR A 37 0.92 0.77 3.55
N ALA A 38 0.64 1.62 4.54
CA ALA A 38 1.64 2.43 5.22
C ALA A 38 2.05 1.80 6.56
N ARG A 39 3.36 1.51 6.71
CA ARG A 39 3.91 0.90 7.94
C ARG A 39 3.91 1.83 9.16
N ALA A 40 4.25 1.32 10.33
CA ALA A 40 4.40 2.12 11.55
C ALA A 40 5.77 2.79 11.64
N THR A 41 5.92 3.67 12.63
CA THR A 41 7.16 4.43 12.84
C THR A 41 8.32 3.48 13.09
N THR A 42 9.47 3.77 12.48
CA THR A 42 10.75 3.07 12.55
C THR A 42 10.74 1.66 11.97
N GLU A 43 9.61 1.19 11.47
CA GLU A 43 9.56 -0.12 10.82
C GLU A 43 10.42 -0.14 9.56
N PRO A 44 11.08 -1.27 9.27
CA PRO A 44 11.94 -1.37 8.11
C PRO A 44 11.16 -1.25 6.78
N PRO A 45 11.75 -0.60 5.76
CA PRO A 45 13.12 -0.14 5.76
C PRO A 45 13.11 1.34 6.25
N GLY A 46 13.53 1.55 7.50
CA GLY A 46 13.16 2.70 8.33
C GLY A 46 14.02 3.93 8.05
N SER A 47 13.44 5.12 8.24
CA SER A 47 14.07 6.43 8.07
C SER A 47 14.64 6.72 6.68
N MET A 48 14.25 5.96 5.65
CA MET A 48 14.67 6.22 4.28
C MET A 48 13.71 7.12 3.53
N ASP A 49 14.27 8.10 2.85
CA ASP A 49 13.52 8.94 1.94
C ASP A 49 12.99 8.15 0.73
N ASN A 50 11.89 8.61 0.16
CA ASN A 50 11.27 8.06 -1.05
C ASN A 50 11.65 8.81 -2.34
N ALA A 51 12.57 9.79 -2.25
CA ALA A 51 13.06 10.56 -3.40
C ALA A 51 13.67 9.69 -4.53
N ASP A 52 14.13 8.49 -4.19
CA ASP A 52 14.60 7.48 -5.13
C ASP A 52 13.86 6.17 -4.85
N SER A 53 12.76 5.94 -5.57
CA SER A 53 11.92 4.76 -5.36
C SER A 53 12.69 3.46 -5.58
N ALA A 54 13.65 3.42 -6.50
CA ALA A 54 14.44 2.22 -6.76
C ALA A 54 15.32 1.86 -5.55
N LYS A 55 15.88 2.86 -4.85
CA LYS A 55 16.61 2.62 -3.60
C LYS A 55 15.71 2.14 -2.48
N PHE A 56 14.50 2.70 -2.35
CA PHE A 56 13.53 2.22 -1.37
C PHE A 56 13.19 0.76 -1.63
N GLU A 57 12.84 0.40 -2.87
CA GLU A 57 12.49 -0.96 -3.28
C GLU A 57 13.64 -1.94 -3.04
N ALA A 58 14.87 -1.57 -3.40
CA ALA A 58 16.05 -2.40 -3.15
C ALA A 58 16.29 -2.66 -1.66
N ALA A 59 16.00 -1.68 -0.80
CA ALA A 59 16.11 -1.83 0.64
C ALA A 59 14.92 -2.61 1.23
N ALA A 60 13.70 -2.36 0.76
CA ALA A 60 12.51 -3.12 1.11
C ALA A 60 12.68 -4.61 0.80
N ALA A 61 13.26 -4.95 -0.36
CA ALA A 61 13.52 -6.33 -0.76
C ALA A 61 14.45 -7.08 0.21
N ARG A 62 15.35 -6.37 0.91
CA ARG A 62 16.34 -6.94 1.86
C ARG A 62 15.82 -7.07 3.28
N VAL A 63 14.66 -6.50 3.59
CA VAL A 63 14.05 -6.62 4.93
C VAL A 63 12.93 -7.64 4.88
N TRP A 64 12.74 -8.35 6.00
CA TRP A 64 11.74 -9.41 6.11
C TRP A 64 10.32 -8.93 5.80
N SER A 65 9.99 -7.70 6.20
CA SER A 65 8.64 -7.14 6.07
C SER A 65 8.34 -6.62 4.67
N LYS A 66 9.32 -6.67 3.75
CA LYS A 66 9.21 -6.12 2.39
C LYS A 66 8.71 -4.66 2.35
N GLY A 67 8.96 -3.89 3.40
CA GLY A 67 8.53 -2.50 3.54
C GLY A 67 7.11 -2.27 4.06
N TYR A 68 6.38 -3.33 4.41
CA TYR A 68 5.04 -3.22 5.00
C TYR A 68 5.04 -3.06 6.52
N GLY A 69 6.18 -3.31 7.18
CA GLY A 69 6.21 -3.50 8.62
C GLY A 69 5.54 -4.80 9.07
N ALA A 70 5.44 -5.04 10.37
CA ALA A 70 5.03 -6.32 10.92
C ALA A 70 3.57 -6.65 10.65
N ALA A 71 2.65 -5.79 11.10
CA ALA A 71 1.23 -5.97 10.88
C ALA A 71 0.87 -5.92 9.39
N GLY A 72 1.53 -5.04 8.63
CA GLY A 72 1.31 -4.89 7.20
C GLY A 72 1.75 -6.09 6.39
N PHE A 73 2.92 -6.66 6.70
CA PHE A 73 3.42 -7.83 5.98
C PHE A 73 2.54 -9.05 6.26
N SER A 74 2.13 -9.26 7.51
CA SER A 74 1.16 -10.30 7.84
C SER A 74 -0.19 -10.09 7.12
N LEU A 75 -0.69 -8.85 7.02
CA LEU A 75 -1.91 -8.57 6.26
C LEU A 75 -1.75 -8.86 4.77
N TYR A 76 -0.64 -8.42 4.17
CA TYR A 76 -0.30 -8.66 2.77
C TYR A 76 -0.24 -10.16 2.46
N SER A 77 0.44 -10.95 3.28
CA SER A 77 0.52 -12.41 3.13
C SER A 77 -0.86 -13.07 3.23
N ASN A 78 -1.69 -12.66 4.19
CA ASN A 78 -3.06 -13.17 4.31
C ASN A 78 -3.91 -12.83 3.07
N VAL A 79 -3.89 -11.56 2.63
CA VAL A 79 -4.70 -11.08 1.51
C VAL A 79 -4.33 -11.79 0.21
N THR A 80 -3.04 -11.90 -0.08
CA THR A 80 -2.55 -12.57 -1.31
C THR A 80 -2.84 -14.07 -1.32
N LYS A 81 -2.90 -14.71 -0.15
CA LYS A 81 -3.33 -16.11 -0.03
C LYS A 81 -4.83 -16.30 -0.21
N LEU A 82 -5.68 -15.40 0.31
CA LEU A 82 -7.15 -15.49 0.17
C LEU A 82 -7.69 -15.09 -1.20
N ILE A 83 -7.03 -14.11 -1.82
CA ILE A 83 -7.48 -13.46 -3.04
C ILE A 83 -6.41 -13.67 -4.11
N PRO A 84 -6.42 -14.82 -4.81
CA PRO A 84 -5.55 -15.03 -5.95
C PRO A 84 -5.66 -13.89 -6.98
N GLY A 85 -4.53 -13.46 -7.52
CA GLY A 85 -4.45 -12.31 -8.42
C GLY A 85 -4.45 -10.94 -7.73
N SER A 86 -4.47 -10.89 -6.40
CA SER A 86 -4.17 -9.65 -5.68
C SER A 86 -2.66 -9.38 -5.62
N ALA A 87 -2.31 -8.11 -5.48
CA ALA A 87 -0.95 -7.64 -5.28
C ALA A 87 -0.91 -6.65 -4.10
N GLY A 88 0.28 -6.22 -3.73
CA GLY A 88 0.48 -5.22 -2.69
C GLY A 88 1.44 -4.13 -3.12
N TYR A 89 1.34 -2.99 -2.44
CA TYR A 89 2.30 -1.91 -2.51
C TYR A 89 2.62 -1.37 -1.09
N PRO A 90 3.87 -1.50 -0.62
CA PRO A 90 4.29 -0.85 0.61
C PRO A 90 4.52 0.63 0.33
N VAL A 91 3.88 1.52 1.08
CA VAL A 91 4.05 2.97 0.86
C VAL A 91 5.50 3.37 1.11
N HIS A 92 6.10 4.04 0.14
CA HIS A 92 7.46 4.54 0.22
C HIS A 92 7.47 5.84 0.98
N TYR A 93 7.94 5.79 2.21
CA TYR A 93 8.16 6.98 3.02
C TYR A 93 9.12 6.68 4.17
N PRO A 94 9.66 7.71 4.85
CA PRO A 94 10.62 7.50 5.93
C PRO A 94 10.12 6.70 7.11
N ALA A 95 8.82 6.72 7.41
CA ALA A 95 8.28 6.16 8.64
C ALA A 95 9.06 6.64 9.88
N SER A 96 9.43 7.93 9.95
CA SER A 96 10.33 8.43 10.98
C SER A 96 9.64 9.35 11.98
N TRP A 97 10.38 9.82 12.98
CA TRP A 97 9.89 10.76 13.99
C TRP A 97 9.81 12.21 13.52
N THR A 98 10.12 12.52 12.26
CA THR A 98 10.16 13.90 11.73
C THR A 98 8.79 14.51 11.42
N GLY A 99 7.72 14.02 12.05
CA GLY A 99 6.38 14.60 11.97
C GLY A 99 5.81 14.65 10.55
N CYS A 100 5.24 15.81 10.19
CA CYS A 100 4.68 16.05 8.86
C CYS A 100 5.65 15.69 7.74
N THR A 101 6.95 15.96 7.88
CA THR A 101 7.92 15.68 6.83
C THR A 101 7.92 14.20 6.42
N SER A 102 7.73 13.29 7.37
CA SER A 102 7.58 11.87 7.06
C SER A 102 6.18 11.58 6.52
N GLU A 103 5.14 12.02 7.22
CA GLU A 103 3.75 11.71 6.88
C GLU A 103 3.32 12.26 5.51
N ASP A 104 3.77 13.47 5.14
CA ASP A 104 3.47 14.12 3.85
C ASP A 104 4.06 13.36 2.67
N LYS A 105 5.27 12.83 2.84
CA LYS A 105 5.89 11.94 1.84
C LYS A 105 5.10 10.65 1.68
N GLY A 106 4.61 10.10 2.80
CA GLY A 106 3.71 8.95 2.80
C GLY A 106 2.41 9.25 2.06
N VAL A 107 1.75 10.37 2.35
CA VAL A 107 0.51 10.78 1.68
C VAL A 107 0.73 10.97 0.17
N ALA A 108 1.81 11.65 -0.22
CA ALA A 108 2.13 11.90 -1.62
C ALA A 108 2.36 10.60 -2.40
N ASP A 109 3.16 9.68 -1.85
CA ASP A 109 3.44 8.38 -2.45
C ASP A 109 2.19 7.50 -2.56
N TYR A 110 1.36 7.50 -1.51
CA TYR A 110 0.08 6.79 -1.49
C TYR A 110 -0.84 7.25 -2.63
N LEU A 111 -0.99 8.58 -2.80
CA LEU A 111 -1.81 9.17 -3.85
C LEU A 111 -1.24 8.90 -5.25
N ASP A 112 0.09 8.97 -5.40
CA ASP A 112 0.77 8.67 -6.67
C ASP A 112 0.51 7.23 -7.08
N GLN A 113 0.74 6.26 -6.19
CA GLN A 113 0.54 4.86 -6.50
C GLN A 113 -0.92 4.55 -6.85
N LEU A 114 -1.88 5.10 -6.10
CA LEU A 114 -3.30 4.94 -6.42
C LEU A 114 -3.64 5.49 -7.80
N SER A 115 -3.13 6.68 -8.13
CA SER A 115 -3.37 7.34 -9.43
C SER A 115 -2.72 6.56 -10.58
N LYS A 116 -1.47 6.13 -10.40
CA LYS A 116 -0.70 5.34 -11.36
C LYS A 116 -1.40 4.03 -11.69
N VAL A 117 -1.80 3.28 -10.68
CA VAL A 117 -2.48 1.99 -10.87
C VAL A 117 -3.89 2.19 -11.39
N ALA A 118 -4.61 3.22 -10.94
CA ALA A 118 -5.94 3.50 -11.45
C ALA A 118 -5.95 3.81 -12.95
N ALA A 119 -4.92 4.51 -13.45
CA ALA A 119 -4.73 4.82 -14.87
C ALA A 119 -4.31 3.60 -15.69
N ALA A 120 -3.36 2.80 -15.19
CA ALA A 120 -2.87 1.61 -15.89
C ALA A 120 -3.87 0.46 -15.89
N CYS A 121 -4.65 0.33 -14.80
CA CYS A 121 -5.52 -0.80 -14.54
C CYS A 121 -6.91 -0.32 -14.12
N PRO A 122 -7.81 0.03 -15.06
CA PRO A 122 -9.09 0.67 -14.75
C PRO A 122 -10.06 -0.19 -13.91
N ASN A 123 -9.88 -1.51 -13.91
CA ASN A 123 -10.76 -2.45 -13.21
C ASN A 123 -10.25 -2.88 -11.83
N THR A 124 -8.97 -2.64 -11.51
CA THR A 124 -8.38 -3.01 -10.22
C THR A 124 -9.15 -2.38 -9.06
N LYS A 125 -9.48 -3.19 -8.05
CA LYS A 125 -10.01 -2.67 -6.78
C LYS A 125 -8.86 -2.33 -5.84
N PHE A 126 -9.11 -1.43 -4.89
CA PHE A 126 -8.12 -1.03 -3.90
C PHE A 126 -8.55 -1.44 -2.49
N ALA A 127 -7.61 -1.99 -1.73
CA ALA A 127 -7.70 -2.07 -0.28
C ALA A 127 -6.62 -1.15 0.29
N LEU A 128 -6.98 -0.36 1.30
CA LEU A 128 -6.06 0.56 1.95
C LEU A 128 -5.77 0.09 3.37
N GLY A 129 -4.58 0.33 3.86
CA GLY A 129 -4.30 0.10 5.27
C GLY A 129 -3.14 0.90 5.83
N GLY A 130 -2.97 0.78 7.14
CA GLY A 130 -1.82 1.33 7.83
C GLY A 130 -1.80 1.00 9.33
N HIS A 131 -0.64 1.16 9.95
CA HIS A 131 -0.45 0.95 11.39
C HIS A 131 0.19 2.18 12.02
N SER A 132 -0.33 2.64 13.16
CA SER A 132 0.27 3.76 13.91
C SER A 132 0.37 5.03 13.04
N GLN A 133 1.58 5.56 12.84
CA GLN A 133 1.86 6.65 11.89
C GLN A 133 1.36 6.34 10.47
N GLY A 134 1.43 5.10 10.01
CA GLY A 134 0.88 4.70 8.72
C GLY A 134 -0.65 4.80 8.66
N GLY A 135 -1.35 4.56 9.78
CA GLY A 135 -2.79 4.81 9.87
C GLY A 135 -3.12 6.29 9.73
N VAL A 136 -2.30 7.18 10.30
CA VAL A 136 -2.41 8.63 10.10
C VAL A 136 -2.21 9.00 8.64
N VAL A 137 -1.17 8.44 7.98
CA VAL A 137 -0.94 8.63 6.54
C VAL A 137 -2.19 8.24 5.76
N THR A 138 -2.74 7.05 6.02
CA THR A 138 -3.94 6.55 5.34
C THR A 138 -5.17 7.44 5.56
N VAL A 139 -5.44 7.86 6.80
CA VAL A 139 -6.54 8.79 7.14
C VAL A 139 -6.38 10.13 6.45
N ARG A 140 -5.15 10.67 6.34
CA ARG A 140 -4.87 11.92 5.65
C ARG A 140 -4.94 11.80 4.13
N THR A 141 -4.65 10.62 3.59
CA THR A 141 -4.74 10.33 2.15
C THR A 141 -6.20 10.32 1.70
N ILE A 142 -7.11 9.66 2.43
CA ILE A 142 -8.48 9.38 1.98
C ILE A 142 -9.26 10.61 1.47
N PRO A 143 -9.30 11.76 2.16
CA PRO A 143 -10.01 12.96 1.69
C PRO A 143 -9.43 13.58 0.41
N GLN A 144 -8.19 13.22 0.05
CA GLN A 144 -7.48 13.74 -1.13
C GLN A 144 -7.62 12.81 -2.35
N ILE A 145 -8.20 11.63 -2.19
CA ILE A 145 -8.37 10.66 -3.27
C ILE A 145 -9.43 11.16 -4.26
N PRO A 146 -9.14 11.23 -5.57
CA PRO A 146 -10.13 11.54 -6.58
C PRO A 146 -11.36 10.62 -6.51
N LYS A 147 -12.58 11.18 -6.66
CA LYS A 147 -13.84 10.43 -6.47
C LYS A 147 -13.93 9.14 -7.29
N ASN A 148 -13.39 9.12 -8.51
CA ASN A 148 -13.36 7.95 -9.39
C ASN A 148 -12.43 6.83 -8.89
N ILE A 149 -11.41 7.16 -8.10
CA ILE A 149 -10.53 6.19 -7.44
C ILE A 149 -11.15 5.79 -6.09
N LEU A 150 -11.71 6.76 -5.35
CA LEU A 150 -12.35 6.52 -4.06
C LEU A 150 -13.51 5.50 -4.14
N SER A 151 -14.25 5.48 -5.25
CA SER A 151 -15.30 4.50 -5.53
C SER A 151 -14.78 3.09 -5.83
N ARG A 152 -13.47 2.93 -6.11
CA ARG A 152 -12.80 1.65 -6.34
C ARG A 152 -12.15 1.10 -5.07
N ILE A 153 -12.12 1.86 -3.98
CA ILE A 153 -11.68 1.38 -2.67
C ILE A 153 -12.78 0.54 -2.07
N VAL A 154 -12.54 -0.76 -1.91
CA VAL A 154 -13.52 -1.71 -1.37
C VAL A 154 -13.40 -1.88 0.14
N ALA A 155 -12.21 -1.67 0.70
CA ALA A 155 -11.96 -1.83 2.13
C ALA A 155 -10.81 -0.93 2.60
N VAL A 156 -10.91 -0.47 3.86
CA VAL A 156 -9.81 0.16 4.60
C VAL A 156 -9.64 -0.58 5.92
N THR A 157 -8.45 -1.09 6.20
CA THR A 157 -8.15 -1.78 7.47
C THR A 157 -6.88 -1.22 8.10
N MET A 158 -7.00 -0.73 9.33
CA MET A 158 -5.91 -0.12 10.06
C MET A 158 -5.73 -0.78 11.43
N PHE A 159 -4.53 -0.66 12.00
CA PHE A 159 -4.19 -1.23 13.30
C PHE A 159 -3.61 -0.15 14.20
N GLY A 160 -4.00 -0.08 15.47
CA GLY A 160 -3.42 0.89 16.41
C GLY A 160 -3.41 2.30 15.84
N SER A 161 -4.53 2.72 15.26
CA SER A 161 -4.61 3.86 14.35
C SER A 161 -5.80 4.76 14.69
N PRO A 162 -5.90 5.97 14.12
CA PRO A 162 -7.04 6.85 14.35
C PRO A 162 -8.36 6.21 13.89
N ASN A 163 -9.48 6.81 14.29
CA ASN A 163 -10.80 6.37 13.82
C ASN A 163 -10.93 6.51 12.29
N CYS A 164 -11.82 5.71 11.71
CA CYS A 164 -12.10 5.72 10.28
C CYS A 164 -12.64 7.09 9.80
N PRO A 165 -12.18 7.59 8.63
CA PRO A 165 -12.75 8.77 8.00
C PRO A 165 -14.22 8.56 7.61
N ALA A 166 -15.00 9.64 7.58
CA ALA A 166 -16.43 9.60 7.31
C ALA A 166 -16.73 9.06 5.90
N GLU A 167 -15.88 9.37 4.92
CA GLU A 167 -16.02 9.06 3.49
C GLU A 167 -15.95 7.55 3.19
N VAL A 168 -15.37 6.77 4.10
CA VAL A 168 -15.18 5.32 3.97
C VAL A 168 -15.71 4.56 5.19
N LYS A 169 -16.49 5.22 6.06
CA LYS A 169 -16.95 4.65 7.34
C LYS A 169 -17.71 3.33 7.16
N ASP A 170 -18.42 3.19 6.06
CA ASP A 170 -19.16 1.98 5.67
C ASP A 170 -18.26 0.78 5.37
N ARG A 171 -16.99 1.03 5.01
CA ARG A 171 -16.01 0.03 4.55
C ARG A 171 -14.64 0.18 5.18
N CYS A 172 -14.57 0.76 6.37
CA CYS A 172 -13.34 0.97 7.12
C CYS A 172 -13.42 0.32 8.50
N ARG A 173 -12.32 -0.31 8.93
CA ARG A 173 -12.11 -0.85 10.28
C ARG A 173 -10.77 -0.36 10.83
N SER A 174 -10.77 0.22 12.02
CA SER A 174 -9.55 0.63 12.74
C SER A 174 -9.42 -0.20 14.01
N TYR A 175 -8.69 -1.31 13.89
CA TYR A 175 -8.54 -2.30 14.93
C TYR A 175 -7.63 -1.83 16.07
N CYS A 176 -8.05 -2.07 17.30
CA CYS A 176 -7.41 -1.59 18.51
C CYS A 176 -7.32 -2.69 19.58
N ASN A 177 -6.10 -3.11 19.91
CA ASN A 177 -5.86 -3.99 21.05
C ASN A 177 -6.26 -3.30 22.36
N GLN A 178 -6.72 -4.09 23.33
CA GLN A 178 -6.97 -3.63 24.69
C GLN A 178 -5.68 -3.03 25.26
N GLY A 179 -5.75 -1.77 25.70
CA GLY A 179 -4.59 -1.05 26.24
C GLY A 179 -3.73 -0.33 25.19
N ASP A 180 -4.08 -0.35 23.91
CA ASP A 180 -3.40 0.47 22.89
C ASP A 180 -3.85 1.94 23.00
N GLY A 181 -2.98 2.76 23.60
CA GLY A 181 -3.21 4.19 23.82
C GLY A 181 -3.47 5.00 22.54
N ILE A 182 -3.00 4.54 21.38
CA ILE A 182 -3.14 5.28 20.11
C ILE A 182 -4.59 5.37 19.64
N CYS A 183 -5.41 4.36 19.92
CA CYS A 183 -6.81 4.30 19.48
C CYS A 183 -7.84 4.52 20.61
N THR A 184 -7.35 4.83 21.82
CA THR A 184 -8.19 5.23 22.98
C THR A 184 -8.43 6.75 23.06
N GLY A 185 -7.72 7.55 22.28
CA GLY A 185 -7.75 9.01 22.40
C GLY A 185 -8.70 9.69 21.44
N GLU A 186 -9.92 9.97 21.86
CA GLU A 186 -10.47 11.29 21.54
C GLU A 186 -9.83 12.26 22.54
N GLY A 187 -8.85 13.07 22.09
CA GLY A 187 -8.30 14.16 22.91
C GLY A 187 -6.91 13.94 23.53
N ASN A 188 -6.17 12.88 23.19
CA ASN A 188 -4.76 12.73 23.64
C ASN A 188 -3.72 13.28 22.62
N GLY A 189 -4.17 13.67 21.42
CA GLY A 189 -3.34 14.29 20.38
C GLY A 189 -2.49 13.30 19.58
N GLN A 190 -2.37 12.04 20.02
CA GLN A 190 -1.59 11.00 19.34
C GLN A 190 -2.33 10.44 18.12
N GLU A 191 -3.67 10.48 18.14
CA GLU A 191 -4.57 10.12 17.05
C GLU A 191 -4.50 11.10 15.88
N LYS A 192 -4.05 12.34 16.11
CA LYS A 192 -4.01 13.39 15.09
C LYS A 192 -2.74 13.35 14.24
N GLY A 193 -1.92 12.32 14.43
CA GLY A 193 -0.60 12.24 13.84
C GLY A 193 0.37 13.24 14.42
N ARG A 194 1.62 13.14 13.98
CA ARG A 194 2.67 14.05 14.43
C ARG A 194 2.65 15.37 13.69
N CYS A 195 1.84 15.49 12.64
CA CYS A 195 1.52 16.78 12.04
C CYS A 195 0.86 17.77 13.02
N SER A 196 -0.07 17.30 13.84
CA SER A 196 -0.82 18.16 14.75
C SER A 196 0.01 18.62 15.96
N ALA A 197 1.05 17.86 16.32
CA ALA A 197 1.98 18.22 17.40
C ALA A 197 3.03 19.28 16.99
N ALA A 198 3.21 19.54 15.69
CA ALA A 198 4.24 20.44 15.17
C ALA A 198 3.79 21.88 14.92
N GLY A 199 2.55 22.26 15.27
CA GLY A 199 2.01 23.59 14.99
C GLY A 199 1.83 23.91 13.50
N GLY A 200 1.97 22.92 12.62
CA GLY A 200 1.76 23.07 11.19
C GLY A 200 0.27 23.05 10.87
N LYS A 201 -0.26 24.16 10.34
CA LYS A 201 -1.55 24.12 9.65
C LYS A 201 -1.47 23.04 8.57
N ALA A 202 -2.49 22.18 8.49
CA ALA A 202 -2.72 21.30 7.35
C ALA A 202 -2.95 22.19 6.10
N GLY A 203 -1.85 22.62 5.49
CA GLY A 203 -1.83 23.41 4.28
C GLY A 203 -1.75 22.47 3.10
N SER A 204 -2.81 22.39 2.33
CA SER A 204 -2.77 21.95 0.93
C SER A 204 -1.77 22.83 0.18
N ALA A 205 -0.51 22.40 0.08
CA ALA A 205 0.48 23.10 -0.71
C ALA A 205 1.37 22.07 -1.42
N SER A 206 1.13 21.89 -2.72
CA SER A 206 2.09 21.28 -3.64
C SER A 206 3.42 22.02 -3.53
N PRO A 207 4.58 21.33 -3.42
CA PRO A 207 5.84 22.03 -3.36
C PRO A 207 6.24 22.50 -4.77
N LYS A 208 6.26 23.82 -4.97
CA LYS A 208 7.10 24.45 -6.00
C LYS A 208 8.56 24.40 -5.54
N ALA A 209 9.43 24.09 -6.49
CA ALA A 209 10.88 24.03 -6.30
C ALA A 209 11.47 25.40 -5.91
N GLY A 210 12.39 25.41 -4.93
CA GLY A 210 13.38 26.47 -4.76
C GLY A 210 13.71 26.88 -3.33
N GLY A 211 14.96 26.63 -2.92
CA GLY A 211 15.81 27.65 -2.26
C GLY A 211 15.93 27.67 -0.73
N MET A 212 17.14 27.33 -0.27
CA MET A 212 17.85 27.74 0.97
C MET A 212 17.16 27.55 2.34
N GLY A 213 17.68 26.59 3.12
CA GLY A 213 17.31 26.35 4.52
C GLY A 213 18.15 27.14 5.55
N PRO A 214 17.88 26.97 6.85
CA PRO A 214 18.80 27.32 7.93
C PRO A 214 19.53 26.07 8.50
N LYS A 215 20.71 26.32 9.05
CA LYS A 215 21.72 25.34 9.49
C LYS A 215 21.27 24.48 10.67
N ALA A 216 21.53 23.18 10.57
CA ALA A 216 21.43 22.22 11.67
C ALA A 216 22.52 22.44 12.74
N PRO A 217 22.25 22.14 14.02
CA PRO A 217 23.29 22.11 15.05
C PRO A 217 24.19 20.88 14.87
N LYS A 218 25.47 21.05 15.19
CA LYS A 218 26.53 20.05 14.99
C LYS A 218 26.29 18.82 15.88
N MET A 219 26.04 17.65 15.26
CA MET A 219 26.20 16.35 15.91
C MET A 219 27.67 15.93 15.86
N GLY A 220 28.17 15.44 16.99
CA GLY A 220 29.56 15.03 17.19
C GLY A 220 29.98 13.86 16.32
N LYS A 221 31.25 13.86 15.92
CA LYS A 221 31.91 12.77 15.19
C LYS A 221 31.98 11.52 16.07
N GLY A 222 31.48 10.40 15.59
CA GLY A 222 31.72 9.10 16.20
C GLY A 222 30.96 7.96 15.52
N ALA A 223 31.71 7.12 14.81
CA ALA A 223 31.33 5.80 14.27
C ALA A 223 30.37 5.77 13.05
N GLU A 224 30.81 6.37 11.94
CA GLU A 224 30.39 5.91 10.61
C GLU A 224 31.04 4.54 10.34
N GLY A 225 30.23 3.53 9.96
CA GLY A 225 30.73 2.30 9.31
C GLY A 225 30.44 0.94 9.96
N GLY A 226 29.79 0.87 11.13
CA GLY A 226 29.63 -0.42 11.84
C GLY A 226 28.20 -0.90 12.14
N ALA A 227 27.19 -0.02 12.09
CA ALA A 227 25.86 -0.31 12.65
C ALA A 227 24.81 -0.76 11.61
N LEU A 228 24.98 -0.44 10.32
CA LEU A 228 24.04 -0.86 9.26
C LEU A 228 24.12 -2.37 8.98
N GLY A 229 25.26 -3.01 9.25
CA GLY A 229 25.44 -4.46 9.08
C GLY A 229 24.83 -5.31 10.20
N ARG A 230 24.35 -4.71 11.29
CA ARG A 230 23.77 -5.45 12.45
C ARG A 230 22.25 -5.39 12.55
N MET A 231 21.58 -4.61 11.71
CA MET A 231 20.11 -4.54 11.64
C MET A 231 19.51 -5.44 10.54
N VAL A 232 20.33 -6.27 9.88
CA VAL A 232 19.88 -7.28 8.90
C VAL A 232 19.62 -8.65 9.54
N ASP A 233 20.17 -8.94 10.72
CA ASP A 233 20.18 -10.31 11.30
C ASP A 233 19.34 -10.50 12.57
N PHE A 234 18.65 -9.45 13.05
CA PHE A 234 17.66 -9.58 14.12
C PHE A 234 16.29 -9.16 13.61
N ALA A 235 15.71 -9.99 12.75
CA ALA A 235 14.27 -10.11 12.79
C ALA A 235 13.92 -10.56 14.23
N PRO A 236 13.18 -9.79 15.04
CA PRO A 236 12.47 -10.43 16.16
C PRO A 236 11.67 -11.59 15.56
N PRO A 237 11.29 -12.64 16.31
CA PRO A 237 10.38 -13.64 15.78
C PRO A 237 9.15 -12.89 15.27
N ILE A 238 9.14 -12.71 13.95
CA ILE A 238 7.97 -12.54 13.15
C ILE A 238 7.37 -13.89 13.44
N VAL A 239 6.35 -13.92 14.28
CA VAL A 239 5.29 -14.83 13.96
C VAL A 239 4.89 -14.31 12.59
N GLU A 240 5.44 -14.92 11.53
CA GLU A 240 4.69 -14.96 10.30
C GLU A 240 3.34 -15.42 10.80
N ALA A 241 2.31 -14.56 10.77
CA ALA A 241 1.03 -14.89 11.39
C ALA A 241 0.39 -16.16 10.78
N MET A 242 1.13 -16.88 9.94
CA MET A 242 0.75 -17.91 9.01
C MET A 242 1.76 -19.06 8.84
N ASP A 243 2.95 -19.07 9.45
CA ASP A 243 3.81 -20.28 9.38
C ASP A 243 3.14 -21.48 10.05
N ASP A 244 2.17 -21.23 10.95
CA ASP A 244 1.30 -22.26 11.54
C ASP A 244 0.04 -22.57 10.69
N ALA A 245 -0.05 -22.11 9.43
CA ALA A 245 -1.28 -22.14 8.64
C ALA A 245 -1.16 -22.88 7.30
N GLU A 246 -0.65 -24.10 7.31
CA GLU A 246 -1.12 -25.12 6.38
C GLU A 246 -2.63 -25.30 6.60
N GLY A 247 -3.47 -24.72 5.73
CA GLY A 247 -4.92 -24.88 5.78
C GLY A 247 -5.75 -23.60 5.92
N TRP A 248 -5.17 -22.40 5.88
CA TRP A 248 -6.00 -21.17 5.88
C TRP A 248 -6.70 -20.97 4.52
N GLN A 249 -8.04 -20.94 4.54
CA GLN A 249 -8.94 -20.96 3.37
C GLN A 249 -10.09 -19.95 3.52
N GLN A 250 -10.74 -19.61 2.41
CA GLN A 250 -11.88 -18.68 2.34
C GLN A 250 -13.01 -19.00 3.33
N ALA A 251 -13.20 -20.29 3.66
CA ALA A 251 -14.20 -20.74 4.64
C ALA A 251 -14.04 -20.12 6.03
N GLN A 252 -12.83 -19.71 6.42
CA GLN A 252 -12.57 -19.07 7.73
C GLN A 252 -12.97 -17.60 7.78
N CYS A 253 -13.37 -17.01 6.66
CA CYS A 253 -13.96 -15.68 6.61
C CYS A 253 -15.49 -15.69 6.74
N SER A 254 -16.08 -16.87 7.00
CA SER A 254 -17.47 -17.02 7.37
C SER A 254 -17.67 -16.68 8.86
N GLY A 255 -18.70 -15.89 9.16
CA GLY A 255 -19.02 -15.48 10.53
C GLY A 255 -19.26 -13.97 10.66
N PRO A 256 -19.66 -13.52 11.86
CA PRO A 256 -19.85 -12.10 12.11
C PRO A 256 -18.53 -11.34 12.02
N GLU A 257 -18.60 -10.07 11.62
CA GLU A 257 -17.42 -9.20 11.65
C GLU A 257 -16.89 -9.06 13.09
N VAL A 258 -15.56 -9.09 13.21
CA VAL A 258 -14.84 -8.93 14.48
C VAL A 258 -14.98 -7.51 15.01
N GLN A 259 -15.20 -7.37 16.32
CA GLN A 259 -15.24 -6.06 16.99
C GLN A 259 -13.90 -5.33 16.85
N GLU A 260 -13.95 -4.05 16.49
CA GLU A 260 -12.75 -3.25 16.23
C GLU A 260 -11.89 -3.03 17.48
N LYS A 261 -12.43 -3.15 18.69
CA LYS A 261 -11.71 -2.82 19.92
C LYS A 261 -11.84 -3.91 20.98
N GLY A 262 -10.81 -4.05 21.81
CA GLY A 262 -10.88 -4.80 23.05
C GLY A 262 -10.27 -6.20 23.02
N HIS A 263 -9.64 -6.61 21.92
CA HIS A 263 -8.86 -7.84 21.90
C HIS A 263 -7.64 -7.74 22.82
N LYS A 264 -7.47 -8.72 23.71
CA LYS A 264 -6.31 -8.80 24.61
C LYS A 264 -5.20 -9.58 23.92
N ALA A 265 -4.29 -8.86 23.27
CA ALA A 265 -3.21 -9.48 22.53
C ALA A 265 -2.26 -10.29 23.41
N VAL A 266 -1.75 -11.39 22.86
CA VAL A 266 -0.79 -12.27 23.54
C VAL A 266 0.65 -11.83 23.22
N GLY A 267 1.42 -11.48 24.25
CA GLY A 267 2.82 -11.08 24.11
C GLY A 267 3.34 -10.31 25.32
N SER A 268 4.63 -9.95 25.28
CA SER A 268 5.28 -9.17 26.36
C SER A 268 5.52 -7.72 25.98
N GLU A 269 5.39 -7.40 24.69
CA GLU A 269 5.47 -6.06 24.14
C GLU A 269 4.20 -5.25 24.45
N GLY A 270 4.25 -3.92 24.29
CA GLY A 270 3.06 -3.08 24.46
C GLY A 270 1.98 -3.42 23.43
N ALA A 271 0.70 -3.33 23.84
CA ALA A 271 -0.47 -3.70 23.03
C ALA A 271 -0.45 -3.14 21.60
N HIS A 272 0.15 -1.95 21.42
CA HIS A 272 0.33 -1.29 20.13
C HIS A 272 1.20 -2.06 19.12
N MET A 273 2.15 -2.87 19.59
CA MET A 273 3.10 -3.61 18.76
C MET A 273 2.68 -5.07 18.52
N LEU A 274 1.58 -5.53 19.14
CA LEU A 274 1.23 -6.95 19.18
C LEU A 274 0.28 -7.41 18.06
N TYR A 275 -0.11 -6.55 17.12
CA TYR A 275 -1.12 -6.89 16.09
C TYR A 275 -0.78 -8.11 15.23
N ASN A 276 0.51 -8.37 14.98
CA ASN A 276 0.95 -9.54 14.22
C ASN A 276 1.26 -10.76 15.08
N LYS A 277 1.34 -10.63 16.42
CA LYS A 277 1.87 -11.69 17.30
C LYS A 277 0.92 -12.88 17.45
N ASP A 278 -0.35 -12.61 17.69
CA ASP A 278 -1.40 -13.65 17.67
C ASP A 278 -2.20 -13.67 16.35
N GLY A 279 -1.97 -12.65 15.51
CA GLY A 279 -2.61 -12.49 14.21
C GLY A 279 -4.13 -12.28 14.27
N TYR A 280 -4.73 -12.05 15.45
CA TYR A 280 -6.19 -11.95 15.60
C TYR A 280 -6.79 -10.88 14.68
N TYR A 281 -6.32 -9.64 14.82
CA TYR A 281 -6.82 -8.54 14.00
C TYR A 281 -6.32 -8.59 12.56
N VAL A 282 -5.14 -9.15 12.30
CA VAL A 282 -4.65 -9.28 10.92
C VAL A 282 -5.49 -10.30 10.12
N LYS A 283 -5.91 -11.40 10.75
CA LYS A 283 -6.86 -12.37 10.15
C LYS A 283 -8.22 -11.71 9.93
N ALA A 284 -8.74 -10.98 10.92
CA ALA A 284 -10.00 -10.24 10.79
C ALA A 284 -9.97 -9.22 9.64
N ALA A 285 -8.88 -8.45 9.53
CA ALA A 285 -8.69 -7.46 8.48
C ALA A 285 -8.65 -8.10 7.08
N ALA A 286 -7.92 -9.22 6.92
CA ALA A 286 -7.87 -9.93 5.65
C ALA A 286 -9.24 -10.50 5.23
N CYS A 287 -9.99 -11.08 6.18
CA CYS A 287 -11.36 -11.54 5.92
C CYS A 287 -12.32 -10.39 5.60
N PHE A 288 -12.17 -9.24 6.27
CA PHE A 288 -12.94 -8.04 5.95
C PHE A 288 -12.67 -7.58 4.52
N ILE A 289 -11.40 -7.51 4.10
CA ILE A 289 -11.02 -7.16 2.71
C ILE A 289 -11.63 -8.16 1.72
N TYR A 290 -11.49 -9.46 1.98
CA TYR A 290 -12.06 -10.52 1.13
C TYR A 290 -13.58 -10.35 0.97
N ASN A 291 -14.32 -10.26 2.08
CA ASN A 291 -15.78 -10.13 2.04
C ASN A 291 -16.23 -8.86 1.32
N ARG A 292 -15.51 -7.75 1.49
CA ARG A 292 -15.81 -6.49 0.79
C ARG A 292 -15.54 -6.56 -0.70
N LEU A 293 -14.47 -7.23 -1.12
CA LEU A 293 -14.20 -7.47 -2.53
C LEU A 293 -15.33 -8.32 -3.15
N GLN A 294 -15.74 -9.40 -2.48
CA GLN A 294 -16.84 -10.27 -2.95
C GLN A 294 -18.17 -9.50 -3.08
N ALA A 295 -18.50 -8.64 -2.10
CA ALA A 295 -19.70 -7.81 -2.18
C ALA A 295 -19.64 -6.81 -3.35
N ALA A 296 -18.46 -6.21 -3.59
CA ALA A 296 -18.25 -5.26 -4.68
C ALA A 296 -18.32 -5.92 -6.06
N THR A 297 -17.90 -7.18 -6.20
CA THR A 297 -18.00 -7.92 -7.47
C THR A 297 -19.41 -8.45 -7.72
N ALA A 298 -20.11 -8.91 -6.68
CA ALA A 298 -21.51 -9.34 -6.77
C ALA A 298 -22.44 -8.20 -7.21
N GLY A 299 -22.21 -6.97 -6.72
CA GLY A 299 -22.99 -5.79 -7.13
C GLY A 299 -22.74 -5.29 -8.56
N THR A 300 -21.71 -5.81 -9.25
CA THR A 300 -21.39 -5.46 -10.64
C THR A 300 -21.90 -6.48 -11.67
N ALA A 301 -22.42 -7.63 -11.22
CA ALA A 301 -23.09 -8.56 -12.12
C ALA A 301 -24.40 -7.92 -12.60
N ALA A 302 -24.48 -7.60 -13.90
CA ALA A 302 -25.73 -7.18 -14.52
C ALA A 302 -26.81 -8.25 -14.27
N PRO A 303 -28.09 -7.88 -14.07
CA PRO A 303 -29.15 -8.88 -14.01
C PRO A 303 -29.09 -9.68 -15.31
N ALA A 304 -29.03 -11.01 -15.18
CA ALA A 304 -29.16 -11.91 -16.33
C ALA A 304 -30.44 -11.49 -17.07
N MET A 305 -30.29 -10.99 -18.30
CA MET A 305 -31.44 -10.76 -19.16
C MET A 305 -32.04 -12.13 -19.41
N VAL A 306 -33.19 -12.37 -18.79
CA VAL A 306 -34.04 -13.51 -19.08
C VAL A 306 -34.64 -13.23 -20.45
N GLU A 307 -34.14 -13.91 -21.48
CA GLU A 307 -34.84 -14.04 -22.77
C GLU A 307 -36.08 -14.93 -22.63
#